data_AF-A0A368N216-F1
#
_entry.id   AF-A0A368N216-F1
#
_cell.length_a   1.000
_cell.length_b   1.000
_cell.length_c   1.000
_cell.angle_alpha   90.00
_cell.angle_beta   90.00
_cell.angle_gamma   90.00
#
_symmetry.space_group_name_H-M   'P 1'
#
loop_
_entity.id
_entity.type
_entity.pdbx_description
1 polymer ?
#
loop_
_entity_poly.entity_id
_entity_poly.type
_entity_poly.pdbx_seq_one_letter_code
_entity_poly.pdbx_strand_id
1 'polypeptide(L)'
;MLADKRRRVLLAELEEHTDPVSLDALTSAIVARERDDGGQSRSDRVRISLHHVHFPLLDELGIVDYDHENNVIEPQRAAIDGLTD
;
A
#
# COMPACT_ATOMS: atom_id res chain seq x y z
N MET A 1 11.53 6.60 9.41
CA MET A 1 11.38 5.29 10.09
C MET A 1 10.88 4.25 9.07
N LEU A 2 10.73 2.98 9.44
CA LEU A 2 10.24 1.92 8.52
C LEU A 2 8.89 2.27 7.86
N ALA A 3 8.02 3.00 8.59
CA ALA A 3 6.75 3.53 8.08
C ALA A 3 6.90 4.42 6.83
N ASP A 4 7.90 5.32 6.79
CA ASP A 4 8.16 6.17 5.62
C ASP A 4 8.63 5.36 4.41
N LYS A 5 9.44 4.33 4.66
CA LYS A 5 9.96 3.46 3.59
C LYS A 5 8.84 2.62 2.98
N ARG A 6 7.94 2.08 3.82
CA ARG A 6 6.73 1.36 3.38
C ARG A 6 5.80 2.23 2.57
N ARG A 7 5.51 3.44 3.05
CA ARG A 7 4.64 4.38 2.34
C ARG A 7 5.19 4.74 0.97
N ARG A 8 6.51 4.96 0.84
CA ARG A 8 7.14 5.22 -0.46
C ARG A 8 7.05 4.02 -1.41
N VAL A 9 7.28 2.81 -0.91
CA VAL A 9 7.15 1.60 -1.73
C VAL A 9 5.70 1.39 -2.16
N LEU A 10 4.75 1.57 -1.25
CA LEU A 10 3.33 1.49 -1.55
C LEU A 10 2.93 2.47 -2.66
N LEU A 11 3.33 3.74 -2.54
CA LEU A 11 3.03 4.76 -3.55
C LEU A 11 3.67 4.44 -4.90
N ALA A 12 4.93 3.97 -4.91
CA ALA A 12 5.60 3.57 -6.14
C ALA A 12 4.90 2.38 -6.83
N GLU A 13 4.46 1.37 -6.08
CA GLU A 13 3.67 0.27 -6.64
C GLU A 13 2.33 0.79 -7.20
N LEU A 14 1.64 1.67 -6.47
CA LEU A 14 0.37 2.26 -6.92
C LEU A 14 0.53 3.19 -8.13
N GLU A 15 1.69 3.83 -8.32
CA GLU A 15 2.01 4.58 -9.54
C GLU A 15 2.26 3.66 -10.74
N GLU A 16 2.89 2.51 -10.51
CA GLU A 16 3.21 1.53 -11.55
C GLU A 16 1.98 0.73 -12.03
N HIS A 17 0.97 0.52 -11.15
CA HIS A 17 -0.25 -0.21 -11.49
C HIS A 17 -1.39 0.72 -11.90
N THR A 18 -2.05 0.42 -13.02
CA THR A 18 -3.26 1.16 -13.46
C THR A 18 -4.55 0.41 -13.14
N ASP A 19 -4.44 -0.86 -12.76
CA ASP A 19 -5.56 -1.74 -12.42
C ASP A 19 -5.68 -1.91 -10.90
N PRO A 20 -6.87 -2.32 -10.40
CA PRO A 20 -7.06 -2.64 -8.98
C PRO A 20 -6.05 -3.69 -8.51
N VAL A 21 -5.39 -3.44 -7.38
CA VAL A 21 -4.40 -4.33 -6.80
C VAL A 21 -4.92 -4.89 -5.49
N SER A 22 -4.69 -6.18 -5.23
CA SER A 22 -5.08 -6.78 -3.95
C SER A 22 -4.12 -6.41 -2.83
N LEU A 23 -4.65 -6.30 -1.61
CA LEU A 23 -3.86 -6.08 -0.39
C LEU A 23 -2.73 -7.11 -0.24
N ASP A 24 -2.96 -8.36 -0.66
CA ASP A 24 -1.97 -9.43 -0.54
C ASP A 24 -0.79 -9.25 -1.49
N ALA A 25 -1.06 -8.83 -2.73
CA ALA A 25 -0.04 -8.53 -3.71
C ALA A 25 0.83 -7.34 -3.26
N LEU A 26 0.20 -6.26 -2.79
CA LEU A 26 0.92 -5.09 -2.25
C LEU A 26 1.76 -5.45 -1.01
N THR A 27 1.20 -6.26 -0.10
CA THR A 27 1.93 -6.75 1.07
C THR A 27 3.17 -7.54 0.64
N SER A 28 3.02 -8.44 -0.32
CA SER A 28 4.11 -9.27 -0.84
C SER A 28 5.20 -8.43 -1.50
N ALA A 29 4.82 -7.44 -2.32
CA ALA A 29 5.76 -6.52 -2.95
C ALA A 29 6.55 -5.71 -1.91
N ILE A 30 5.86 -5.17 -0.89
CA ILE A 30 6.50 -4.42 0.20
C ILE A 30 7.48 -5.31 0.98
N VAL A 31 7.07 -6.52 1.38
CA VAL A 31 7.92 -7.46 2.12
C VAL A 31 9.16 -7.85 1.29
N ALA A 32 9.00 -8.11 -0.01
CA ALA A 32 10.11 -8.40 -0.90
C ALA A 32 11.10 -7.22 -1.02
N ARG A 33 10.59 -5.98 -1.06
CA ARG A 33 11.40 -4.76 -1.15
C ARG A 33 12.10 -4.41 0.17
N GLU A 34 11.52 -4.77 1.31
CA GLU A 34 12.12 -4.56 2.63
C GLU A 34 13.37 -5.42 2.87
N ARG A 35 13.60 -6.49 2.07
CA ARG A 35 14.80 -7.38 2.10
C ARG A 35 15.22 -7.78 3.52
N ASP A 36 14.27 -8.31 4.27
CA ASP A 36 14.50 -8.55 5.70
C ASP A 36 13.83 -9.88 6.09
N ASP A 37 14.65 -10.82 6.55
CA ASP A 37 14.46 -12.29 6.47
C ASP A 37 13.41 -12.88 7.44
N GLY A 38 12.36 -12.14 7.81
CA GLY A 38 11.48 -12.51 8.94
C GLY A 38 10.23 -13.33 8.59
N GLY A 39 10.14 -13.89 7.39
CA GLY A 39 9.12 -14.89 7.03
C GLY A 39 7.65 -14.43 7.15
N GLN A 40 6.73 -15.40 7.11
CA GLN A 40 5.26 -15.19 7.09
C GLN A 40 4.73 -14.29 8.21
N SER A 41 5.25 -14.44 9.42
CA SER A 41 4.79 -13.65 10.58
C SER A 41 5.02 -12.15 10.41
N ARG A 42 5.99 -11.76 9.56
CA ARG A 42 6.20 -10.36 9.22
C ARG A 42 5.22 -9.87 8.15
N SER A 43 4.91 -10.70 7.15
CA SER A 43 3.89 -10.40 6.14
C SER A 43 2.54 -10.12 6.79
N ASP A 44 2.14 -10.92 7.78
CA ASP A 44 0.88 -10.70 8.51
C ASP A 44 0.87 -9.35 9.23
N ARG A 45 1.98 -8.97 9.88
CA ARG A 45 2.09 -7.66 10.55
C ARG A 45 2.05 -6.50 9.56
N VAL A 46 2.70 -6.64 8.41
CA VAL A 46 2.66 -5.63 7.34
C VAL A 46 1.23 -5.50 6.83
N ARG A 47 0.55 -6.62 6.54
CA ARG A 47 -0.83 -6.66 6.08
C ARG A 47 -1.78 -5.99 7.07
N ILE A 48 -1.68 -6.32 8.36
CA ILE A 48 -2.50 -5.71 9.42
C ILE A 48 -2.25 -4.19 9.48
N SER A 49 -0.99 -3.76 9.45
CA SER A 49 -0.66 -2.32 9.47
C SER A 49 -1.20 -1.59 8.24
N LEU A 50 -1.11 -2.21 7.07
CA LEU A 50 -1.63 -1.64 5.83
C LEU A 50 -3.16 -1.51 5.90
N HIS A 51 -3.85 -2.59 6.26
CA HIS A 51 -5.31 -2.65 6.34
C HIS A 51 -5.90 -1.68 7.38
N HIS A 52 -5.28 -1.57 8.55
CA HIS A 52 -5.88 -0.83 9.68
C HIS A 52 -5.34 0.60 9.85
N VAL A 53 -4.22 0.95 9.23
CA VAL A 53 -3.57 2.26 9.44
C VAL A 53 -3.32 2.98 8.12
N HIS A 54 -2.68 2.32 7.17
CA HIS A 54 -2.19 3.03 5.99
C HIS A 54 -3.28 3.23 4.93
N PHE A 55 -4.01 2.18 4.55
CA PHE A 55 -5.05 2.33 3.53
C PHE A 55 -6.23 3.20 3.96
N PRO A 56 -6.78 3.08 5.19
CA PRO A 56 -7.85 3.97 5.62
C PRO A 56 -7.42 5.44 5.61
N LEU A 57 -6.18 5.73 6.00
CA LEU A 57 -5.64 7.09 5.95
C LEU A 57 -5.43 7.59 4.52
N LEU A 58 -4.98 6.73 3.60
CA LEU A 58 -4.78 7.12 2.20
C LEU A 58 -6.11 7.32 1.48
N ASP A 59 -7.13 6.55 1.84
CA ASP A 59 -8.51 6.69 1.37
C ASP A 59 -9.13 8.00 1.86
N GLU A 60 -8.99 8.33 3.15
CA GLU A 60 -9.41 9.63 3.69
C GLU A 60 -8.71 10.83 3.01
N LEU A 61 -7.47 10.63 2.54
CA LEU A 61 -6.72 11.64 1.79
C LEU A 61 -7.04 11.65 0.28
N GLY A 62 -7.90 10.75 -0.20
CA GLY A 62 -8.27 10.61 -1.61
C GLY A 62 -7.14 10.12 -2.52
N ILE A 63 -6.10 9.49 -1.96
CA ILE A 63 -4.92 9.00 -2.70
C ILE A 63 -5.21 7.64 -3.35
N VAL A 64 -6.02 6.82 -2.68
CA VAL A 64 -6.50 5.52 -3.15
C VAL A 64 -7.99 5.43 -2.84
N ASP A 65 -8.69 4.54 -3.54
CA ASP A 65 -10.00 4.04 -3.12
C ASP A 65 -9.76 2.64 -2.51
N TYR A 66 -10.04 2.49 -1.22
CA TYR A 66 -9.80 1.24 -0.51
C TYR A 66 -11.09 0.51 -0.18
N ASP A 67 -11.33 -0.61 -0.88
CA ASP A 67 -12.41 -1.53 -0.57
C ASP A 67 -12.00 -2.48 0.57
N HIS A 68 -12.47 -2.15 1.77
CA HIS A 68 -12.29 -2.94 2.98
C HIS A 68 -12.93 -4.33 2.92
N GLU A 69 -14.05 -4.49 2.20
CA GLU A 69 -14.77 -5.76 2.14
C GLU A 69 -14.03 -6.74 1.24
N ASN A 70 -13.55 -6.26 0.10
CA ASN A 70 -12.85 -7.08 -0.89
C ASN A 70 -11.33 -7.07 -0.74
N ASN A 71 -10.77 -6.22 0.11
CA ASN A 71 -9.33 -5.99 0.27
C ASN A 71 -8.64 -5.60 -1.05
N VAL A 72 -9.31 -4.75 -1.82
CA VAL A 72 -8.87 -4.25 -3.13
C VAL A 72 -8.55 -2.77 -3.00
N ILE A 73 -7.45 -2.37 -3.63
CA ILE A 73 -6.96 -0.99 -3.63
C ILE A 73 -7.00 -0.51 -5.07
N GLU A 74 -7.72 0.58 -5.32
CA GLU A 74 -7.70 1.26 -6.62
C GLU A 74 -6.88 2.57 -6.53
N PRO A 75 -5.83 2.73 -7.33
CA PRO A 75 -5.01 3.93 -7.31
C PRO A 75 -5.76 5.13 -7.89
N GLN A 76 -5.82 6.24 -7.14
CA GLN A 76 -6.54 7.44 -7.55
C GLN A 76 -5.59 8.46 -8.19
N ARG A 77 -5.41 8.36 -9.52
CA ARG A 77 -4.44 9.19 -10.28
C ARG A 77 -4.54 10.69 -10.05
N ALA A 78 -5.74 11.23 -9.87
CA ALA A 78 -5.95 12.67 -9.67
C ALA A 78 -5.25 13.21 -8.40
N ALA A 79 -5.04 12.37 -7.39
CA ALA A 79 -4.36 12.75 -6.16
C ALA A 79 -2.86 12.40 -6.16
N ILE A 80 -2.46 11.38 -6.92
CA ILE A 80 -1.05 10.97 -7.04
C ILE A 80 -0.27 12.01 -7.85
N ASP A 81 -0.83 12.49 -8.96
CA ASP A 81 -0.20 13.51 -9.81
C ASP A 81 -0.05 14.88 -9.10
N GLY A 82 -0.91 15.17 -8.12
CA GLY A 82 -0.86 16.42 -7.33
C GLY A 82 0.13 16.43 -6.17
N LEU A 83 0.73 15.28 -5.83
CA LEU A 83 1.73 15.18 -4.75
C LEU A 83 3.18 15.35 -5.25
N THR A 84 3.37 15.37 -6.58
CA THR A 84 4.68 15.38 -7.25
C THR A 84 5.05 16.75 -7.84
N ASP A 85 4.20 17.78 -7.68
CA ASP A 85 4.42 19.17 -8.13
C ASP A 85 4.81 20.12 -6.97
#